data_AF-A0A7V8YPC7-F1
#
_entry.id   AF-A0A7V8YPC7-F1
#
_cell.length_a   1.000
_cell.length_b   1.000
_cell.length_c   1.000
_cell.angle_alpha   90.00
_cell.angle_beta   90.00
_cell.angle_gamma   90.00
#
_symmetry.space_group_name_H-M   'P 1'
#
loop_
_entity.id
_entity.type
_entity.pdbx_description
1 polymer ?
#
loop_
_entity_poly.entity_id
_entity_poly.type
_entity_poly.pdbx_seq_one_letter_code
_entity_poly.pdbx_strand_id
1 'polypeptide(L)' 'MAVEKYSASMDAETLAEARKAAEDQGVTLSAWLAEAARDRVRLLGLERLIKDYEEEFGEITEEEMEASRRRLYDGPWI' A
#
# COMPACT_ATOMS: atom_id res chain seq x y z
N MET A 1 5.32 11.77 17.43
CA MET A 1 6.19 10.60 17.70
C MET A 1 7.64 11.02 17.53
N ALA A 2 8.54 10.50 18.36
CA ALA A 2 9.98 10.73 18.17
C ALA A 2 10.45 10.01 16.90
N VAL A 3 11.30 10.67 16.11
CA VAL A 3 11.91 10.06 14.91
C VAL A 3 13.17 9.33 15.35
N GLU A 4 13.22 8.03 15.12
CA GLU A 4 14.42 7.21 15.33
C GLU A 4 15.30 7.25 14.08
N LYS A 5 16.61 7.38 14.26
CA LYS A 5 17.57 7.30 13.15
C LYS A 5 17.85 5.84 12.83
N TYR A 6 17.69 5.49 11.56
CA TYR A 6 18.02 4.18 11.01
C TYR A 6 19.03 4.35 9.87
N SER A 7 19.96 3.40 9.75
CA SER A 7 20.97 3.36 8.69
C SER A 7 20.90 2.01 7.99
N ALA A 8 20.89 2.03 6.67
CA ALA A 8 20.86 0.85 5.82
C ALA A 8 21.76 1.02 4.60
N SER A 9 22.22 -0.11 4.07
CA SER A 9 22.83 -0.17 2.74
C SER A 9 21.74 -0.27 1.67
N MET A 10 21.96 0.40 0.54
CA MET A 10 21.13 0.34 -0.66
C MET A 10 22.08 0.38 -1.86
N ASP A 11 21.75 -0.34 -2.93
CA ASP A 11 22.52 -0.26 -4.17
C ASP A 11 22.45 1.16 -4.76
N ALA A 12 23.48 1.52 -5.51
CA ALA A 12 23.66 2.89 -5.98
C ALA A 12 22.59 3.32 -7.00
N GLU A 13 22.11 2.39 -7.82
CA GLU A 13 21.10 2.65 -8.84
C GLU A 13 19.75 2.96 -8.19
N THR A 14 19.27 2.07 -7.32
CA THR A 14 18.02 2.27 -6.56
C THR A 14 18.08 3.54 -5.72
N LEU A 15 19.22 3.83 -5.09
CA LEU A 15 19.39 5.07 -4.32
C LEU A 15 19.29 6.33 -5.20
N ALA A 16 19.82 6.28 -6.43
CA ALA A 16 19.72 7.39 -7.37
C ALA A 16 18.27 7.60 -7.85
N GLU A 17 17.56 6.52 -8.16
CA GLU A 17 16.15 6.57 -8.53
C GLU A 17 15.27 7.10 -7.41
N ALA A 18 15.46 6.63 -6.17
CA ALA A 18 14.72 7.11 -5.01
C ALA A 18 14.97 8.60 -4.73
N ARG A 19 16.21 9.08 -4.93
CA ARG A 19 16.53 10.51 -4.84
C ARG A 19 15.78 11.32 -5.89
N LYS A 20 15.84 10.88 -7.14
CA LYS A 20 15.12 11.53 -8.24
C LYS A 20 13.61 11.58 -7.98
N ALA A 21 13.01 10.47 -7.54
CA ALA A 21 11.59 10.43 -7.21
C ALA A 21 11.22 11.38 -6.06
N ALA A 22 12.06 11.48 -5.04
CA ALA A 22 11.85 12.42 -3.93
C ALA A 22 11.97 13.88 -4.41
N GLU A 23 12.95 14.18 -5.26
CA GLU A 23 13.14 15.51 -5.88
C GLU A 23 11.95 15.90 -6.76
N ASP A 24 11.50 15.00 -7.65
CA ASP A 24 10.35 15.21 -8.53
C ASP A 24 9.05 15.46 -7.75
N GLN A 25 8.95 14.93 -6.51
CA GLN A 25 7.83 15.14 -5.58
C GLN A 25 8.03 16.31 -4.61
N GLY A 26 9.19 16.98 -4.62
CA GLY A 26 9.50 18.10 -3.73
C GLY A 26 9.64 17.72 -2.24
N VAL A 27 10.01 16.46 -1.96
CA VAL A 27 10.20 15.95 -0.58
C VAL A 27 11.63 15.48 -0.34
N THR A 28 12.03 15.39 0.93
CA THR A 28 13.33 14.79 1.28
C THR A 28 13.35 13.29 1.01
N LEU A 29 14.51 12.72 0.65
CA LEU A 29 14.68 11.27 0.47
C LEU A 29 14.18 10.45 1.67
N SER A 30 14.46 10.89 2.91
CA SER A 30 14.01 10.18 4.11
C SER A 30 12.49 10.17 4.25
N ALA A 31 11.81 11.28 3.94
CA ALA A 31 10.35 11.36 3.94
C ALA A 31 9.75 10.44 2.86
N TRP A 32 10.33 10.43 1.66
CA TRP A 32 9.91 9.58 0.56
C TRP A 32 10.05 8.09 0.92
N LEU A 33 11.22 7.68 1.44
CA LEU A 33 11.46 6.30 1.88
C LEU A 33 10.55 5.90 3.05
N ALA A 34 10.26 6.82 3.98
CA ALA A 34 9.35 6.55 5.07
C ALA A 34 7.92 6.30 4.57
N GLU A 35 7.46 7.02 3.55
CA GLU A 35 6.14 6.77 2.97
C GLU A 35 6.10 5.47 2.16
N ALA A 36 7.11 5.20 1.33
CA ALA A 36 7.23 3.94 0.62
C ALA A 36 7.22 2.73 1.58
N ALA A 37 7.90 2.84 2.72
CA ALA A 37 7.88 1.82 3.77
C ALA A 37 6.48 1.66 4.39
N ARG A 38 5.77 2.77 4.69
CA ARG A 38 4.40 2.72 5.21
C ARG A 38 3.45 2.05 4.21
N ASP A 39 3.54 2.41 2.94
CA ASP A 39 2.71 1.82 1.89
C ASP A 39 2.97 0.32 1.76
N ARG A 40 4.24 -0.10 1.78
CA ARG A 40 4.56 -1.53 1.76
C ARG A 40 4.00 -2.27 2.99
N VAL A 41 4.10 -1.69 4.18
CA VAL A 41 3.53 -2.27 5.41
C VAL A 41 2.01 -2.34 5.34
N ARG A 42 1.33 -1.32 4.80
CA ARG A 42 -0.13 -1.34 4.60
C ARG A 42 -0.54 -2.46 3.65
N LEU A 43 0.16 -2.64 2.54
CA LEU A 43 -0.11 -3.73 1.58
C LEU A 43 0.06 -5.12 2.21
N LEU A 44 1.14 -5.33 2.97
CA LEU A 44 1.34 -6.58 3.72
C LEU A 44 0.24 -6.82 4.77
N GLY A 45 -0.24 -5.74 5.40
CA GLY A 45 -1.37 -5.81 6.33
C GLY A 45 -2.67 -6.18 5.63
N LEU A 46 -2.93 -5.61 4.45
CA LEU A 46 -4.11 -5.91 3.64
C LEU A 46 -4.11 -7.36 3.15
N GLU A 47 -2.97 -7.86 2.68
CA GLU A 47 -2.82 -9.25 2.25
C GLU A 47 -3.16 -10.23 3.39
N ARG A 48 -2.66 -9.95 4.60
CA ARG A 48 -3.01 -10.75 5.77
C ARG A 48 -4.49 -10.65 6.11
N LEU A 49 -5.07 -9.45 6.07
CA LEU A 49 -6.48 -9.24 6.35
C LEU A 49 -7.40 -10.02 5.38
N ILE A 50 -7.08 -9.98 4.09
CA ILE A 50 -7.82 -10.74 3.07
C ILE A 50 -7.72 -12.23 3.37
N LYS A 51 -6.51 -12.73 3.65
CA LYS A 51 -6.30 -14.15 3.98
C LYS A 51 -7.11 -14.58 5.21
N ASP A 52 -7.08 -13.80 6.29
CA ASP A 52 -7.82 -14.09 7.52
C ASP A 52 -9.34 -14.11 7.25
N TYR A 53 -9.84 -13.18 6.41
CA TYR A 53 -11.24 -13.14 5.98
C TYR A 53 -11.62 -14.37 5.15
N GLU A 54 -10.79 -14.74 4.17
CA GLU A 54 -11.07 -15.89 3.29
C GLU A 54 -11.03 -17.23 4.05
N GLU A 55 -10.19 -17.34 5.08
CA GLU A 55 -10.18 -18.49 5.98
C GLU A 55 -11.49 -18.62 6.78
N GLU A 56 -12.11 -17.51 7.17
CA GLU A 56 -13.35 -17.50 7.95
C GLU A 56 -14.61 -17.64 7.07
N PHE A 57 -14.64 -16.99 5.91
CA PHE A 57 -15.84 -16.82 5.09
C PHE A 57 -15.79 -17.49 3.72
N GLY A 58 -14.64 -18.01 3.30
CA GLY A 58 -14.38 -18.51 1.95
C GLY A 58 -13.77 -17.45 1.03
N GLU A 59 -13.25 -17.91 -0.11
CA GLU A 59 -12.57 -17.07 -1.10
C GLU A 59 -13.47 -15.93 -1.60
N ILE A 60 -12.92 -14.72 -1.72
CA ILE A 60 -13.65 -13.59 -2.31
C ILE A 60 -13.62 -13.77 -3.83
N THR A 61 -14.75 -14.13 -4.42
CA THR A 61 -14.80 -14.40 -5.86
C THR A 61 -14.99 -13.13 -6.69
N GLU A 62 -14.50 -13.14 -7.93
CA GLU A 62 -14.72 -12.03 -8.88
C GLU A 62 -16.21 -11.79 -9.12
N GLU A 63 -17.04 -12.85 -9.15
CA GLU A 63 -18.49 -12.74 -9.34
C GLU A 63 -19.16 -11.99 -8.18
N GLU A 64 -18.77 -12.28 -6.93
CA GLU A 64 -19.24 -11.55 -5.75
C GLU A 64 -18.77 -10.10 -5.74
N MET A 65 -17.54 -9.85 -6.20
CA MET A 65 -16.97 -8.51 -6.32
C MET A 65 -17.73 -7.67 -7.37
N GLU A 66 -18.00 -8.25 -8.54
CA GLU A 66 -18.80 -7.62 -9.58
C GLU A 66 -20.25 -7.37 -9.14
N ALA A 67 -20.87 -8.35 -8.47
CA ALA A 67 -22.22 -8.19 -7.92
C ALA A 67 -22.27 -7.05 -6.88
N SER A 68 -21.24 -6.92 -6.05
CA SER A 68 -21.10 -5.84 -5.09
C SER A 68 -20.85 -4.49 -5.77
N ARG A 69 -20.04 -4.46 -6.84
CA ARG A 69 -19.80 -3.26 -7.65
C ARG A 69 -21.08 -2.78 -8.34
N ARG A 70 -21.83 -3.67 -9.00
CA ARG A 70 -23.15 -3.36 -9.60
C ARG A 70 -24.09 -2.78 -8.57
N ARG A 71 -24.16 -3.38 -7.37
CA ARG A 71 -24.96 -2.81 -6.28
C ARG A 71 -24.51 -1.39 -5.96
N LEU A 72 -23.21 -1.15 -5.74
CA LEU A 72 -22.67 0.17 -5.36
C LEU A 72 -22.92 1.28 -6.38
N TYR A 73 -22.78 0.99 -7.67
CA TYR A 73 -22.83 2.02 -8.73
C TYR A 73 -24.16 2.09 -9.47
N ASP A 74 -24.92 0.99 -9.55
CA ASP A 74 -26.17 0.89 -10.31
C ASP A 74 -27.41 0.75 -9.39
N GLY A 75 -27.20 0.55 -8.09
CA GLY A 75 -28.27 0.51 -7.10
C GLY A 75 -28.70 1.93 -6.66
N PRO A 76 -30.00 2.15 -6.37
CA PRO A 76 -30.44 3.38 -5.72
C PRO A 76 -29.99 3.35 -4.25
N TRP A 77 -28.81 3.89 -3.93
CA TRP A 77 -28.39 3.98 -2.53
C TRP A 77 -29.03 5.20 -1.85
N ILE A 78 -30.06 4.87 -1.05
CA ILE A 78 -30.88 5.66 -0.10
C ILE A 78 -31.72 6.79 -0.72
#